data_AF-A0A9P5A6A1-F1
#
_entry.id   AF-A0A9P5A6A1-F1
#
_cell.length_a   1.000
_cell.length_b   1.000
_cell.length_c   1.000
_cell.angle_alpha   90.00
_cell.angle_beta   90.00
_cell.angle_gamma   90.00
#
_symmetry.space_group_name_H-M   'P 1'
#
loop_
_entity.id
_entity.type
_entity.pdbx_description
1 polymer ?
#
loop_
_entity_poly.entity_id
_entity_poly.type
_entity_poly.pdbx_seq_one_letter_code
_entity_poly.pdbx_strand_id
1 'polypeptide(L)'
;MEEVVKAIVTNSDPGILQRFLDKNRFEFQIKEIIVEAAARNRYNGHQMIALLLKANGGEVPVTGKAISAALYNPISGEKILALLVETSAHTIPMTEETITGIARHMGGSVFRQLIEKRGSEIPLTGEVIEAVAACPRNCKEVMVSLLEHGIATNDAIEGVI
;
A
#
# COMPACT_ATOMS: atom_id res chain seq x y z
N MET A 1 -5.24 8.79 -23.94
CA MET A 1 -4.76 7.46 -23.48
C MET A 1 -5.01 7.26 -22.00
N GLU A 2 -4.47 8.12 -21.13
CA GLU A 2 -4.62 8.06 -19.68
C GLU A 2 -6.08 7.97 -19.19
N GLU A 3 -6.96 8.87 -19.65
CA GLU A 3 -8.38 8.87 -19.24
C GLU A 3 -9.12 7.58 -19.63
N VAL A 4 -8.71 6.94 -20.74
CA VAL A 4 -9.28 5.66 -21.15
C VAL A 4 -8.88 4.57 -20.16
N VAL A 5 -7.60 4.49 -19.79
CA VAL A 5 -7.11 3.53 -18.79
C VAL A 5 -7.77 3.77 -17.44
N LYS A 6 -7.86 5.03 -17.01
CA LYS A 6 -8.54 5.42 -15.77
C LYS A 6 -10.00 4.98 -15.76
N ALA A 7 -10.75 5.21 -16.84
CA ALA A 7 -12.12 4.76 -16.95
C ALA A 7 -12.25 3.23 -16.87
N ILE A 8 -11.34 2.50 -17.53
CA ILE A 8 -11.29 1.04 -17.49
C ILE A 8 -11.05 0.56 -16.06
N VAL A 9 -10.00 1.02 -15.38
CA VAL A 9 -9.68 0.54 -14.03
C VAL A 9 -10.74 0.90 -13.00
N THR A 10 -11.50 1.97 -13.23
CA THR A 10 -12.57 2.41 -12.32
C THR A 10 -13.81 1.53 -12.43
N ASN A 11 -14.25 1.21 -13.66
CA ASN A 11 -15.61 0.72 -13.90
C ASN A 11 -15.72 -0.59 -14.69
N SER A 12 -14.60 -1.14 -15.19
CA SER A 12 -14.61 -2.31 -16.07
C SER A 12 -14.23 -3.60 -15.35
N ASP A 13 -14.41 -4.71 -16.06
CA ASP A 13 -13.89 -6.01 -15.70
C ASP A 13 -12.36 -6.08 -15.98
N PRO A 14 -11.56 -6.81 -15.18
CA PRO A 14 -10.12 -6.99 -15.41
C PRO A 14 -9.77 -7.48 -16.81
N GLY A 15 -10.62 -8.26 -17.47
CA GLY A 15 -10.40 -8.75 -18.82
C GLY A 15 -10.39 -7.64 -19.88
N ILE A 16 -11.08 -6.51 -19.64
CA ILE A 16 -11.01 -5.34 -20.52
C ILE A 16 -9.65 -4.65 -20.36
N LEU A 17 -9.18 -4.48 -19.11
CA LEU A 17 -7.85 -3.95 -18.85
C LEU A 17 -6.77 -4.83 -19.46
N GLN A 18 -6.82 -6.16 -19.25
CA GLN A 18 -5.84 -7.09 -19.81
C GLN A 18 -5.76 -6.96 -21.34
N ARG A 19 -6.89 -6.98 -22.05
CA ARG A 19 -6.93 -6.81 -23.51
C ARG A 19 -6.39 -5.46 -23.97
N PHE A 20 -6.66 -4.40 -23.19
CA PHE A 20 -6.13 -3.08 -23.46
C PHE A 20 -4.60 -3.05 -23.31
N LEU A 21 -4.08 -3.63 -22.22
CA LEU A 21 -2.64 -3.74 -21.94
C LEU A 21 -1.91 -4.56 -23.02
N ASP A 22 -2.48 -5.67 -23.45
CA ASP A 22 -1.87 -6.55 -24.47
C ASP A 22 -1.70 -5.83 -25.81
N LYS A 23 -2.62 -4.93 -26.15
CA LYS A 23 -2.57 -4.15 -27.41
C LYS A 23 -1.71 -2.89 -27.32
N ASN A 24 -1.59 -2.28 -26.13
CA ASN A 24 -1.00 -0.95 -25.95
C ASN A 24 0.19 -0.92 -24.97
N ARG A 25 0.89 -2.06 -24.79
CA ARG A 25 1.89 -2.25 -23.73
C ARG A 25 3.01 -1.20 -23.70
N PHE A 26 3.33 -0.59 -24.85
CA PHE A 26 4.39 0.40 -24.99
C PHE A 26 3.89 1.83 -25.22
N GLU A 27 2.57 2.06 -25.17
CA GLU A 27 1.98 3.34 -25.58
C GLU A 27 1.57 4.25 -24.41
N PHE A 28 1.72 3.80 -23.16
CA PHE A 28 1.37 4.62 -22.01
C PHE A 28 2.17 4.29 -20.76
N GLN A 29 2.34 5.31 -19.91
CA GLN A 29 2.94 5.18 -18.59
C GLN A 29 1.85 5.08 -17.53
N ILE A 30 2.03 4.17 -16.57
CA ILE A 30 1.13 4.08 -15.42
C ILE A 30 1.43 5.25 -14.49
N LYS A 31 0.43 6.12 -14.30
CA LYS A 31 0.51 7.28 -13.40
C LYS A 31 -0.24 7.03 -12.10
N GLU A 32 0.07 7.83 -11.11
CA GLU A 32 -0.54 7.81 -9.77
C GLU A 32 -2.08 7.82 -9.83
N ILE A 33 -2.67 8.63 -10.71
CA ILE A 33 -4.13 8.73 -10.85
C ILE A 33 -4.79 7.42 -11.31
N ILE A 34 -4.07 6.59 -12.09
CA ILE A 34 -4.55 5.28 -12.55
C ILE A 34 -4.52 4.29 -11.37
N VAL A 35 -3.44 4.31 -10.57
CA VAL A 35 -3.29 3.46 -9.37
C VAL A 35 -4.36 3.84 -8.34
N GLU A 36 -4.57 5.13 -8.12
CA GLU A 36 -5.61 5.66 -7.22
C GLU A 36 -7.02 5.24 -7.68
N ALA A 37 -7.31 5.33 -8.97
CA ALA A 37 -8.59 4.89 -9.54
C ALA A 37 -8.80 3.38 -9.40
N ALA A 38 -7.77 2.57 -9.68
CA ALA A 38 -7.80 1.13 -9.47
C ALA A 38 -8.02 0.78 -7.98
N ALA A 39 -7.36 1.49 -7.06
CA ALA A 39 -7.51 1.28 -5.63
C ALA A 39 -8.94 1.58 -5.13
N ARG A 40 -9.65 2.53 -5.76
CA ARG A 40 -11.08 2.81 -5.46
C ARG A 40 -12.05 1.78 -6.01
N ASN A 41 -11.64 0.95 -6.96
CA ASN A 41 -12.51 -0.09 -7.50
C ASN A 41 -12.77 -1.16 -6.44
N ARG A 42 -13.99 -1.17 -5.89
CA ARG A 42 -14.34 -2.01 -4.74
C ARG A 42 -14.18 -3.49 -5.05
N TYR A 43 -14.76 -3.94 -6.17
CA TYR A 43 -14.86 -5.36 -6.48
C TYR A 43 -13.59 -5.91 -7.13
N ASN A 44 -13.02 -5.17 -8.07
CA ASN A 44 -11.93 -5.66 -8.92
C ASN A 44 -10.61 -4.92 -8.69
N GLY A 45 -10.52 -3.99 -7.73
CA GLY A 45 -9.35 -3.11 -7.57
C GLY A 45 -8.04 -3.87 -7.38
N HIS A 46 -8.03 -4.96 -6.61
CA HIS A 46 -6.83 -5.79 -6.46
C HIS A 46 -6.38 -6.44 -7.77
N GLN A 47 -7.31 -6.90 -8.61
CA GLN A 47 -7.00 -7.43 -9.94
C GLN A 47 -6.53 -6.34 -10.89
N MET A 48 -7.11 -5.14 -10.81
CA MET A 48 -6.65 -3.98 -11.60
C MET A 48 -5.20 -3.64 -11.24
N ILE A 49 -4.88 -3.53 -9.95
CA ILE A 49 -3.52 -3.27 -9.48
C ILE A 49 -2.55 -4.38 -9.93
N ALA A 50 -2.93 -5.65 -9.81
CA ALA A 50 -2.10 -6.78 -10.27
C ALA A 50 -1.79 -6.71 -11.77
N LEU A 51 -2.77 -6.34 -12.60
CA LEU A 51 -2.58 -6.17 -14.04
C LEU A 51 -1.69 -4.98 -14.38
N LEU A 52 -1.85 -3.86 -13.67
CA LEU A 52 -1.01 -2.67 -13.82
C LEU A 52 0.46 -2.99 -13.44
N LEU A 53 0.69 -3.67 -12.32
CA LEU A 53 2.02 -4.13 -11.90
C LEU A 53 2.67 -5.02 -12.97
N LYS A 54 1.95 -6.02 -13.49
CA LYS A 54 2.44 -6.90 -14.56
C LYS A 54 2.81 -6.14 -15.83
N ALA A 55 2.02 -5.12 -16.17
CA ALA A 55 2.29 -4.30 -17.36
C ALA A 55 3.52 -3.41 -17.21
N ASN A 56 3.78 -2.90 -15.99
CA ASN A 56 4.85 -1.93 -15.72
C ASN A 56 6.13 -2.56 -15.12
N GLY A 57 6.32 -3.88 -15.29
CA GLY A 57 7.56 -4.54 -14.88
C GLY A 57 7.67 -4.84 -13.39
N GLY A 58 6.56 -4.78 -12.64
CA GLY A 58 6.51 -5.18 -11.24
C GLY A 58 6.34 -4.04 -10.25
N GLU A 59 6.30 -2.78 -10.69
CA GLU A 59 6.14 -1.63 -9.79
C GLU A 59 5.11 -0.64 -10.33
N VAL A 60 4.48 0.13 -9.43
CA VAL A 60 3.61 1.26 -9.80
C VAL A 60 3.88 2.46 -8.88
N PRO A 61 3.62 3.71 -9.34
CA PRO A 61 3.74 4.87 -8.47
C PRO A 61 2.63 4.87 -7.42
N VAL A 62 2.99 4.75 -6.15
CA VAL A 62 2.05 4.74 -5.02
C VAL A 62 2.08 6.09 -4.31
N THR A 63 0.90 6.63 -4.02
CA THR A 63 0.74 7.90 -3.29
C THR A 63 -0.13 7.70 -2.06
N GLY A 64 -0.12 8.68 -1.15
CA GLY A 64 -1.00 8.69 0.03
C GLY A 64 -2.47 8.60 -0.36
N LYS A 65 -2.86 9.16 -1.51
CA LYS A 65 -4.24 9.05 -2.04
C LYS A 65 -4.56 7.63 -2.48
N ALA A 66 -3.63 6.92 -3.12
CA ALA A 66 -3.82 5.51 -3.49
C ALA A 66 -3.91 4.61 -2.25
N ILE A 67 -3.06 4.86 -1.24
CA ILE A 67 -3.13 4.18 0.06
C ILE A 67 -4.47 4.45 0.74
N SER A 68 -4.88 5.72 0.86
CA SER A 68 -6.17 6.10 1.44
C SER A 68 -7.34 5.45 0.70
N ALA A 69 -7.33 5.45 -0.63
CA ALA A 69 -8.32 4.74 -1.45
C ALA A 69 -8.41 3.25 -1.13
N ALA A 70 -7.26 2.58 -0.91
CA ALA A 70 -7.23 1.17 -0.54
C ALA A 70 -7.70 0.95 0.92
N LEU A 71 -7.31 1.81 1.86
CA LEU A 71 -7.75 1.77 3.26
C LEU A 71 -9.27 1.82 3.39
N TYR A 72 -9.92 2.67 2.59
CA TYR A 72 -11.37 2.83 2.57
C TYR A 72 -12.07 1.98 1.51
N ASN A 73 -11.40 0.94 0.98
CA ASN A 73 -12.00 -0.04 0.08
C ASN A 73 -12.41 -1.30 0.86
N PRO A 74 -13.72 -1.49 1.17
CA PRO A 74 -14.17 -2.53 2.08
C PRO A 74 -14.07 -3.96 1.51
N ILE A 75 -13.86 -4.11 0.21
CA ILE A 75 -13.88 -5.43 -0.45
C ILE A 75 -12.47 -5.84 -0.91
N SER A 76 -11.73 -4.94 -1.54
CA SER A 76 -10.39 -5.23 -2.10
C SER A 76 -9.26 -4.57 -1.33
N GLY A 77 -9.52 -3.71 -0.34
CA GLY A 77 -8.52 -2.85 0.30
C GLY A 77 -7.31 -3.59 0.86
N GLU A 78 -7.55 -4.63 1.65
CA GLU A 78 -6.49 -5.46 2.24
C GLU A 78 -5.61 -6.12 1.15
N LYS A 79 -6.24 -6.67 0.11
CA LYS A 79 -5.52 -7.29 -1.03
C LYS A 79 -4.73 -6.26 -1.84
N ILE A 80 -5.27 -5.06 -2.03
CA ILE A 80 -4.58 -3.97 -2.73
C ILE A 80 -3.33 -3.58 -1.93
N LEU A 81 -3.46 -3.32 -0.63
CA LEU A 81 -2.31 -2.93 0.19
C LEU A 81 -1.26 -4.03 0.29
N ALA A 82 -1.67 -5.30 0.41
CA ALA A 82 -0.75 -6.42 0.36
C ALA A 82 0.09 -6.42 -0.95
N LEU A 83 -0.56 -6.27 -2.11
CA LEU A 83 0.16 -6.20 -3.40
C LEU A 83 1.10 -5.00 -3.47
N LEU A 84 0.66 -3.82 -3.04
CA LEU A 84 1.48 -2.60 -3.08
C LEU A 84 2.68 -2.67 -2.12
N VAL A 85 2.52 -3.25 -0.93
CA VAL A 85 3.63 -3.48 0.01
C VAL A 85 4.59 -4.54 -0.55
N GLU A 86 4.08 -5.62 -1.14
CA GLU A 86 4.92 -6.67 -1.70
C GLU A 86 5.82 -6.13 -2.82
N THR A 87 5.22 -5.38 -3.75
CA THR A 87 5.83 -5.04 -5.04
C THR A 87 6.37 -3.62 -5.13
N SER A 88 5.80 -2.69 -4.35
CA SER A 88 6.07 -1.25 -4.47
C SER A 88 6.36 -0.59 -3.11
N ALA A 89 6.77 -1.35 -2.08
CA ALA A 89 7.00 -0.82 -0.74
C ALA A 89 7.82 0.47 -0.70
N HIS A 90 8.89 0.58 -1.50
CA HIS A 90 9.79 1.73 -1.55
C HIS A 90 9.13 3.05 -1.99
N THR A 91 7.97 3.00 -2.67
CA THR A 91 7.25 4.19 -3.13
C THR A 91 6.10 4.55 -2.20
N ILE A 92 5.76 3.67 -1.25
CA ILE A 92 4.72 3.95 -0.25
C ILE A 92 5.17 5.15 0.61
N PRO A 93 4.34 6.20 0.78
CA PRO A 93 4.69 7.29 1.69
C PRO A 93 4.71 6.80 3.14
N MET A 94 5.85 6.93 3.82
CA MET A 94 6.00 6.54 5.24
C MET A 94 5.54 7.68 6.17
N THR A 95 4.34 8.22 5.91
CA THR A 95 3.74 9.28 6.72
C THR A 95 2.98 8.70 7.91
N GLU A 96 2.85 9.46 9.00
CA GLU A 96 2.05 9.07 10.16
C GLU A 96 0.62 8.65 9.77
N GLU A 97 -0.04 9.40 8.87
CA GLU A 97 -1.38 9.06 8.35
C GLU A 97 -1.40 7.69 7.64
N THR A 98 -0.39 7.41 6.81
CA THR A 98 -0.29 6.14 6.09
C THR A 98 -0.10 4.97 7.07
N ILE A 99 0.83 5.12 8.00
CA ILE A 99 1.18 4.07 8.96
C ILE A 99 0.03 3.81 9.93
N THR A 100 -0.54 4.85 10.54
CA THR A 100 -1.70 4.71 11.45
C THR A 100 -2.91 4.14 10.71
N GLY A 101 -3.13 4.56 9.46
CA GLY A 101 -4.15 4.02 8.58
C GLY A 101 -4.02 2.51 8.40
N ILE A 102 -2.84 2.03 7.99
CA ILE A 102 -2.57 0.60 7.81
C ILE A 102 -2.70 -0.15 9.15
N ALA A 103 -2.14 0.37 10.24
CA ALA A 103 -2.20 -0.27 11.56
C ALA A 103 -3.65 -0.45 12.07
N ARG A 104 -4.52 0.55 11.86
CA ARG A 104 -5.91 0.54 12.34
C ARG A 104 -6.84 -0.30 11.46
N HIS A 105 -6.63 -0.31 10.14
CA HIS A 105 -7.60 -0.87 9.19
C HIS A 105 -7.17 -2.19 8.57
N MET A 106 -5.87 -2.51 8.58
CA MET A 106 -5.35 -3.70 7.92
C MET A 106 -4.92 -4.77 8.92
N GLY A 107 -4.91 -6.02 8.47
CA GLY A 107 -4.40 -7.13 9.26
C GLY A 107 -2.90 -6.94 9.56
N GLY A 108 -2.45 -7.49 10.70
CA GLY A 108 -1.05 -7.42 11.11
C GLY A 108 -0.06 -8.01 10.10
N SER A 109 -0.50 -8.81 9.12
CA SER A 109 0.35 -9.35 8.04
C SER A 109 0.85 -8.26 7.08
N VAL A 110 -0.02 -7.33 6.66
CA VAL A 110 0.36 -6.23 5.75
C VAL A 110 1.34 -5.30 6.45
N PHE A 111 1.06 -4.95 7.71
CA PHE A 111 1.93 -4.08 8.49
C PHE A 111 3.29 -4.74 8.77
N ARG A 112 3.31 -6.05 9.09
CA ARG A 112 4.56 -6.80 9.28
C ARG A 112 5.46 -6.76 8.05
N GLN A 113 4.90 -7.00 6.86
CA GLN A 113 5.69 -6.92 5.62
C GLN A 113 6.25 -5.51 5.38
N LEU A 114 5.51 -4.47 5.76
CA LEU A 114 5.98 -3.10 5.67
C LEU A 114 7.16 -2.84 6.64
N ILE A 115 7.10 -3.37 7.87
CA ILE A 115 8.22 -3.31 8.82
C ILE A 115 9.44 -4.06 8.27
N GLU A 116 9.26 -5.28 7.76
CA GLU A 116 10.36 -6.08 7.21
C GLU A 116 11.07 -5.38 6.05
N LYS A 117 10.33 -4.67 5.20
CA LYS A 117 10.88 -3.97 4.04
C LYS A 117 11.44 -2.59 4.38
N ARG A 118 10.80 -1.85 5.30
CA ARG A 118 11.06 -0.42 5.53
C ARG A 118 10.88 0.03 6.99
N GLY A 119 11.07 -0.87 7.95
CA GLY A 119 10.80 -0.62 9.37
C GLY A 119 11.56 0.57 9.94
N SER A 120 12.80 0.79 9.53
CA SER A 120 13.63 1.92 9.94
C SER A 120 13.11 3.29 9.47
N GLU A 121 12.21 3.31 8.49
CA GLU A 121 11.61 4.53 7.94
C GLU A 121 10.24 4.84 8.56
N ILE A 122 9.72 3.95 9.42
CA ILE A 122 8.43 4.16 10.07
C ILE A 122 8.58 5.23 11.17
N PRO A 123 7.77 6.31 11.16
CA PRO A 123 7.79 7.29 12.23
C PRO A 123 7.35 6.67 13.56
N LEU A 124 8.22 6.70 14.57
CA LEU A 124 7.90 6.24 15.93
C LEU A 124 7.23 7.35 16.76
N THR A 125 6.13 7.90 16.24
CA THR A 125 5.35 8.90 16.97
C THR A 125 4.39 8.23 17.95
N GLY A 126 3.92 8.99 18.94
CA GLY A 126 2.90 8.49 19.89
C GLY A 126 1.67 7.94 19.17
N GLU A 127 1.19 8.62 18.13
CA GLU A 127 0.02 8.17 17.38
C GLU A 127 0.25 6.83 16.64
N VAL A 128 1.44 6.64 16.04
CA VAL A 128 1.80 5.37 15.39
C VAL A 128 1.86 4.23 16.40
N ILE A 129 2.52 4.46 17.55
CA ILE A 129 2.63 3.45 18.61
C ILE A 129 1.24 3.07 19.14
N GLU A 130 0.39 4.05 19.42
CA GLU A 130 -0.99 3.81 19.86
C GLU A 130 -1.80 3.05 18.81
N ALA A 131 -1.69 3.43 17.53
CA ALA A 131 -2.39 2.76 16.43
C ALA A 131 -1.98 1.29 16.28
N VAL A 132 -0.69 0.98 16.40
CA VAL A 132 -0.16 -0.39 16.32
C VAL A 132 -0.58 -1.20 17.55
N ALA A 133 -0.54 -0.60 18.74
CA ALA A 133 -1.00 -1.24 19.98
C ALA A 133 -2.49 -1.56 19.96
N ALA A 134 -3.29 -0.74 19.27
CA ALA A 134 -4.74 -0.91 19.12
C ALA A 134 -5.16 -1.76 17.90
N CYS A 135 -4.21 -2.32 17.15
CA CYS A 135 -4.52 -3.13 15.96
C CYS A 135 -5.41 -4.36 16.31
N PRO A 136 -6.44 -4.69 15.53
CA PRO A 136 -7.31 -5.80 15.89
C PRO A 136 -6.66 -7.20 15.76
N ARG A 137 -5.48 -7.34 15.13
CA ARG A 137 -4.82 -8.63 14.85
C ARG A 137 -3.30 -8.57 15.01
N ASN A 138 -2.73 -9.43 15.86
CA ASN A 138 -1.27 -9.61 16.06
C ASN A 138 -0.49 -8.39 16.60
N CYS A 139 -1.11 -7.49 17.38
CA CYS A 139 -0.47 -6.30 17.96
C CYS A 139 0.87 -6.53 18.61
N LYS A 140 0.99 -7.58 19.43
CA LYS A 140 2.18 -7.78 20.26
C LYS A 140 3.40 -8.06 19.40
N GLU A 141 3.26 -8.93 18.41
CA GLU A 141 4.33 -9.28 17.48
C GLU A 141 4.68 -8.09 16.58
N VAL A 142 3.68 -7.39 16.07
CA VAL A 142 3.88 -6.21 15.22
C VAL A 142 4.57 -5.07 15.99
N MET A 143 4.18 -4.85 17.26
CA MET A 143 4.81 -3.86 18.13
C MET A 143 6.27 -4.21 18.42
N VAL A 144 6.56 -5.48 18.74
CA VAL A 144 7.94 -5.95 18.94
C VAL A 144 8.77 -5.72 17.68
N SER A 145 8.27 -6.13 16.51
CA SER A 145 8.99 -5.93 15.25
C SER A 145 9.21 -4.44 14.94
N LEU A 146 8.23 -3.58 15.19
CA LEU A 146 8.36 -2.13 14.98
C LEU A 146 9.46 -1.53 15.87
N LEU A 147 9.49 -1.90 17.15
CA LEU A 147 10.48 -1.42 18.10
C LEU A 147 11.88 -1.95 17.75
N GLU A 148 12.02 -3.23 17.40
CA GLU A 148 13.31 -3.81 16.98
C GLU A 148 13.88 -3.10 15.74
N HIS A 149 13.04 -2.85 14.72
CA HIS A 149 13.49 -2.22 13.47
C HIS A 149 13.63 -0.70 13.58
N GLY A 150 12.89 -0.05 14.49
CA GLY A 150 12.92 1.39 14.69
C GLY A 150 13.96 1.87 15.71
N ILE A 151 14.33 1.05 16.70
CA ILE A 151 15.37 1.35 17.69
C ILE A 151 16.77 1.08 17.13
N ALA A 152 16.93 0.06 16.29
CA ALA A 152 18.23 -0.33 15.72
C ALA A 152 18.91 0.75 14.84
N THR A 153 18.19 1.81 14.46
CA THR A 153 18.70 2.91 13.63
C THR A 153 18.61 4.28 14.30
N ASN A 154 18.11 4.34 15.53
CA ASN A 154 17.98 5.58 16.28
C ASN A 154 18.99 5.56 17.43
N ASP A 155 20.27 5.80 17.12
CA ASP A 155 21.33 6.08 18.11
C ASP A 155 20.99 7.31 19.00
N ALA A 156 19.84 7.97 18.81
CA ALA A 156 19.35 9.08 19.62
C ALA A 156 18.41 8.67 20.78
N ILE A 157 18.13 7.38 21.02
CA ILE A 157 17.28 6.94 22.14
C ILE A 157 18.11 6.39 23.31
N GLU A 158 19.10 7.15 23.77
CA GLU A 158 19.79 6.85 25.05
C GLU A 158 19.03 7.38 26.30
N GLY A 159 17.78 7.84 26.17
CA GLY A 159 17.10 8.55 27.27
C GLY A 159 15.66 8.15 27.59
N VAL A 160 15.08 7.12 26.97
CA VAL A 160 13.63 6.80 27.13
C VAL A 160 13.36 5.32 27.43
N ILE A 161 14.36 4.57 27.92
CA ILE A 161 14.12 3.25 28.54
C ILE A 161 14.73 3.25 29.95
#